data_AF-R5J9R0-F1
#
_entry.id   AF-R5J9R0-F1
#
_cell.length_a   1.000
_cell.length_b   1.000
_cell.length_c   1.000
_cell.angle_alpha   90.00
_cell.angle_beta   90.00
_cell.angle_gamma   90.00
#
_symmetry.space_group_name_H-M   'P 1'
#
loop_
_entity.id
_entity.type
_entity.pdbx_description
1 polymer ?
#
loop_
_entity_poly.entity_id
_entity_poly.type
_entity_poly.pdbx_seq_one_letter_code
_entity_poly.pdbx_strand_id
1 'polypeptide(L)'
;MLFSCANEDDNIKKHSTSVESSSPIPIVGSFKELYELSGIKFEEPIQQSSDDIIPYKLQDYTAIGYTRITESRYMITMFEPVFADAIGLVPYTTYVYNWLFVEKDINTNGARFYRGKTSPKCGMTPVMSDDYQEITDFLNRGYRILDEGNPTILRTHIFYVLSIYNGAQLNKYVPCLPEDLQWNYYLLTND
;
A
#
# COMPACT_ATOMS: atom_id res chain seq x y z
N MET A 1 -47.89 -21.34 31.94
CA MET A 1 -48.07 -22.18 30.75
C MET A 1 -48.22 -21.26 29.54
N LEU A 2 -47.38 -21.47 28.52
CA LEU A 2 -47.50 -21.06 27.10
C LEU A 2 -47.24 -19.56 26.77
N PHE A 3 -46.02 -19.20 26.31
CA PHE A 3 -45.53 -19.01 24.89
C PHE A 3 -46.18 -17.80 24.16
N SER A 4 -45.44 -16.73 23.79
CA SER A 4 -44.64 -16.52 22.55
C SER A 4 -45.53 -16.33 21.30
N CYS A 5 -45.36 -15.44 20.31
CA CYS A 5 -44.26 -14.61 19.79
C CYS A 5 -44.85 -13.34 19.14
N ALA A 6 -44.10 -12.23 19.11
CA ALA A 6 -44.18 -11.26 18.00
C ALA A 6 -42.75 -11.13 17.48
N ASN A 7 -42.43 -11.91 16.44
CA ASN A 7 -41.19 -11.72 15.69
C ASN A 7 -41.46 -10.64 14.66
N GLU A 8 -40.80 -9.51 14.84
CA GLU A 8 -40.54 -8.56 13.76
C GLU A 8 -39.61 -9.24 12.75
N ASP A 9 -40.04 -9.26 11.50
CA ASP A 9 -39.24 -9.67 10.34
C ASP A 9 -38.14 -8.63 10.10
N ASP A 10 -37.06 -8.71 10.86
CA ASP A 10 -35.80 -8.05 10.52
C ASP A 10 -35.03 -8.92 9.52
N ASN A 11 -35.27 -8.60 8.25
CA ASN A 11 -34.61 -9.16 7.09
C ASN A 11 -33.17 -8.64 7.00
N ILE A 12 -32.33 -8.98 7.98
CA ILE A 12 -30.89 -8.75 7.91
C ILE A 12 -30.29 -9.90 7.09
N LYS A 13 -30.04 -9.63 5.81
CA LYS A 13 -29.17 -10.43 4.96
C LYS A 13 -27.81 -10.58 5.66
N LYS A 14 -27.63 -11.68 6.39
CA LYS A 14 -26.31 -12.14 6.82
C LYS A 14 -25.54 -12.50 5.56
N HIS A 15 -24.57 -11.67 5.20
CA HIS A 15 -23.51 -12.08 4.29
C HIS A 15 -22.70 -13.16 5.01
N SER A 16 -23.12 -14.42 4.83
CA SER A 16 -22.36 -15.60 5.23
C SER A 16 -21.24 -15.77 4.22
N THR A 17 -20.07 -15.21 4.52
CA THR A 17 -18.81 -15.63 3.87
C THR A 17 -18.32 -16.88 4.59
N SER A 18 -18.94 -18.01 4.29
CA SER A 18 -18.39 -19.32 4.64
C SER A 18 -17.22 -19.61 3.69
N VAL A 19 -16.03 -19.15 4.06
CA VAL A 19 -14.78 -19.65 3.48
C VAL A 19 -14.35 -20.83 4.32
N GLU A 20 -14.90 -22.01 4.03
CA GLU A 20 -14.28 -23.27 4.45
C GLU A 20 -13.07 -23.50 3.54
N SER A 21 -11.91 -22.96 3.93
CA SER A 21 -10.63 -23.38 3.37
C SER A 21 -9.98 -24.37 4.33
N SER A 22 -9.85 -25.63 3.91
CA SER A 22 -9.16 -26.72 4.60
C SER A 22 -7.64 -26.53 4.73
N SER A 23 -7.11 -25.40 4.30
CA SER A 23 -5.71 -25.03 4.44
C SER A 23 -5.46 -24.34 5.78
N PRO A 24 -4.36 -24.65 6.49
CA PRO A 24 -4.01 -23.93 7.71
C PRO A 24 -3.80 -22.44 7.41
N ILE A 25 -4.29 -21.57 8.30
CA ILE A 25 -4.07 -20.13 8.20
C ILE A 25 -2.57 -19.87 8.36
N PRO A 26 -1.91 -19.20 7.40
CA PRO A 26 -0.48 -18.94 7.48
C PRO A 26 -0.17 -17.98 8.63
N ILE A 27 0.92 -18.27 9.35
CA ILE A 27 1.50 -17.41 10.37
C ILE A 27 2.76 -16.79 9.77
N VAL A 28 2.87 -15.46 9.81
CA VAL A 28 4.02 -14.73 9.26
C VAL A 28 4.77 -13.94 10.34
N GLY A 29 6.10 -13.92 10.22
CA GLY A 29 7.01 -13.21 11.12
C GLY A 29 7.58 -11.92 10.55
N SER A 30 7.27 -11.57 9.29
CA SER A 30 7.80 -10.37 8.65
C SER A 30 6.93 -9.87 7.50
N PHE A 31 7.13 -8.60 7.11
CA PHE A 31 6.52 -8.05 5.90
C PHE A 31 6.97 -8.77 4.63
N LYS A 32 8.20 -9.30 4.59
CA LYS A 32 8.72 -10.04 3.44
C LYS A 32 7.90 -11.31 3.20
N GLU A 33 7.72 -12.14 4.24
CA GLU A 33 6.88 -13.34 4.17
C GLU A 33 5.43 -13.00 3.81
N LEU A 34 4.89 -11.91 4.37
CA LEU A 34 3.54 -11.45 4.10
C LEU A 34 3.33 -11.01 2.65
N TYR A 35 4.33 -10.38 2.04
CA TYR A 35 4.32 -9.97 0.64
C TYR A 35 4.53 -11.16 -0.30
N GLU A 36 5.42 -12.10 0.04
CA GLU A 36 5.58 -13.35 -0.72
C GLU A 36 4.28 -14.17 -0.74
N LEU A 37 3.59 -14.26 0.39
CA LEU A 37 2.28 -14.91 0.50
C LEU A 37 1.23 -14.28 -0.44
N SER A 38 1.35 -12.97 -0.69
CA SER A 38 0.38 -12.24 -1.51
C SER A 38 0.37 -12.67 -2.98
N GLY A 39 1.53 -13.10 -3.50
CA GLY A 39 1.72 -13.41 -4.91
C GLY A 39 1.62 -12.18 -5.83
N ILE A 40 1.72 -10.95 -5.29
CA ILE A 40 1.70 -9.71 -6.06
C ILE A 40 2.87 -9.69 -7.05
N LYS A 41 2.57 -9.40 -8.31
CA LYS A 41 3.53 -9.17 -9.38
C LYS A 41 3.12 -7.95 -10.18
N PHE A 42 4.08 -7.11 -10.52
CA PHE A 42 3.89 -5.97 -11.41
C PHE A 42 4.67 -6.18 -12.69
N GLU A 43 4.04 -5.90 -13.82
CA GLU A 43 4.72 -5.80 -15.11
C GLU A 43 5.37 -4.41 -15.24
N GLU A 44 6.57 -4.34 -15.83
CA GLU A 44 7.30 -3.09 -15.97
C GLU A 44 6.62 -2.12 -16.97
N PRO A 45 6.48 -0.83 -16.61
CA PRO A 45 6.46 0.22 -17.61
C PRO A 45 7.88 0.47 -18.14
N ILE A 46 8.03 0.49 -19.46
CA ILE A 46 9.30 0.82 -20.14
C ILE A 46 9.65 2.28 -19.86
N GLN A 47 10.76 2.54 -19.19
CA GLN A 47 11.26 3.90 -18.98
C GLN A 47 12.30 4.26 -20.05
N GLN A 48 12.04 5.30 -20.83
CA GLN A 48 13.03 5.95 -21.71
C GLN A 48 13.54 7.21 -21.02
N SER A 49 14.83 7.23 -20.67
CA SER A 49 15.51 8.45 -20.24
C SER A 49 16.13 9.16 -21.45
N SER A 50 15.87 10.46 -21.62
CA SER A 50 16.69 11.32 -22.47
C SER A 50 17.69 12.13 -21.63
N ASP A 51 18.95 12.16 -22.05
CA ASP A 51 20.01 12.91 -21.40
C ASP A 51 20.34 14.16 -22.22
N ASP A 52 19.56 15.21 -22.02
CA ASP A 52 19.92 16.55 -22.50
C ASP A 52 20.55 17.38 -21.36
N ILE A 53 21.74 17.94 -21.65
CA ILE A 53 22.52 18.79 -20.75
C ILE A 53 22.07 20.24 -20.92
N ILE A 54 21.14 20.69 -20.09
CA ILE A 54 20.71 22.10 -19.97
C ILE A 54 21.05 22.55 -18.53
N PRO A 55 21.46 23.81 -18.27
CA PRO A 55 21.58 24.31 -16.91
C PRO A 55 20.20 24.30 -16.24
N TYR A 56 20.05 23.47 -15.22
CA TYR A 56 18.80 23.34 -14.47
C TYR A 56 18.96 23.92 -13.06
N LYS A 57 17.91 24.58 -12.57
CA LYS A 57 17.74 24.88 -11.15
C LYS A 57 16.97 23.76 -10.48
N LEU A 58 17.48 23.29 -9.34
CA LEU A 58 16.80 22.31 -8.50
C LEU A 58 15.80 23.03 -7.60
N GLN A 59 14.51 22.66 -7.70
CA GLN A 59 13.46 23.23 -6.86
C GLN A 59 12.70 22.15 -6.08
N ASP A 60 12.45 22.44 -4.80
CA ASP A 60 11.80 21.55 -3.83
C ASP A 60 10.28 21.68 -3.89
N TYR A 61 9.60 20.53 -3.88
CA TYR A 61 8.15 20.45 -3.82
C TYR A 61 7.69 19.37 -2.85
N THR A 62 6.50 19.59 -2.30
CA THR A 62 5.77 18.59 -1.51
C THR A 62 4.33 18.53 -2.00
N ALA A 63 3.86 17.33 -2.34
CA ALA A 63 2.45 17.07 -2.58
C ALA A 63 1.86 16.23 -1.43
N ILE A 64 0.57 16.41 -1.14
CA ILE A 64 -0.14 15.72 -0.05
C ILE A 64 -1.24 14.82 -0.62
N GLY A 65 -1.54 13.73 0.08
CA GLY A 65 -2.61 12.79 -0.24
C GLY A 65 -2.29 11.94 -1.46
N TYR A 66 -3.30 11.45 -2.17
CA TYR A 66 -3.14 10.56 -3.32
C TYR A 66 -4.00 11.01 -4.51
N THR A 67 -3.76 10.41 -5.67
CA THR A 67 -4.61 10.54 -6.86
C THR A 67 -5.38 9.25 -7.11
N ARG A 68 -4.75 8.09 -6.94
CA ARG A 68 -5.38 6.77 -7.12
C ARG A 68 -4.93 5.78 -6.05
N ILE A 69 -5.80 4.80 -5.77
CA ILE A 69 -5.49 3.63 -4.94
C ILE A 69 -5.94 2.40 -5.73
N THR A 70 -5.03 1.43 -5.85
CA THR A 70 -5.33 0.09 -6.35
C THR A 70 -5.14 -0.89 -5.21
N GLU A 71 -6.13 -1.74 -4.96
CA GLU A 71 -6.09 -2.74 -3.90
C GLU A 71 -5.63 -4.10 -4.43
N SER A 72 -4.81 -4.81 -3.66
CA SER A 72 -4.63 -6.25 -3.87
C SER A 72 -5.86 -7.01 -3.40
N ARG A 73 -5.92 -8.30 -3.74
CA ARG A 73 -6.91 -9.22 -3.13
C ARG A 73 -6.79 -9.23 -1.61
N TYR A 74 -7.92 -9.44 -0.94
CA TYR A 74 -7.97 -9.69 0.49
C TYR A 74 -7.44 -11.08 0.83
N MET A 75 -6.71 -11.17 1.91
CA MET A 75 -6.02 -12.37 2.38
C MET A 75 -6.17 -12.51 3.89
N ILE A 76 -5.95 -13.74 4.36
CA ILE A 76 -6.11 -14.10 5.77
C ILE A 76 -4.77 -14.60 6.30
N THR A 77 -4.33 -14.09 7.44
CA THR A 77 -3.08 -14.53 8.09
C THR A 77 -3.12 -14.28 9.60
N MET A 78 -2.14 -14.83 10.30
CA MET A 78 -1.80 -14.49 11.68
C MET A 78 -0.37 -13.93 11.73
N PHE A 79 -0.05 -13.18 12.78
CA PHE A 79 1.27 -12.56 12.96
C PHE A 79 1.99 -13.15 14.18
N GLU A 80 3.30 -13.39 14.04
CA GLU A 80 4.16 -13.72 15.18
C GLU A 80 4.29 -12.53 16.15
N PRO A 81 4.59 -12.75 17.45
CA PRO A 81 4.63 -11.73 18.49
C PRO A 81 5.40 -10.46 18.14
N VAL A 82 6.66 -10.60 17.70
CA VAL A 82 7.53 -9.46 17.42
C VAL A 82 6.99 -8.61 16.28
N PHE A 83 6.51 -9.25 15.23
CA PHE A 83 5.98 -8.55 14.06
C PHE A 83 4.63 -7.92 14.33
N ALA A 84 3.74 -8.62 15.02
CA ALA A 84 2.44 -8.11 15.44
C ALA A 84 2.59 -6.84 16.28
N ASP A 85 3.50 -6.85 17.25
CA ASP A 85 3.79 -5.69 18.11
C ASP A 85 4.35 -4.50 17.30
N ALA A 86 5.30 -4.76 16.39
CA ALA A 86 5.89 -3.73 15.54
C ALA A 86 4.87 -2.99 14.65
N ILE A 87 3.80 -3.67 14.24
CA ILE A 87 2.71 -3.07 13.48
C ILE A 87 1.50 -2.69 14.35
N GLY A 88 1.55 -2.90 15.66
CA GLY A 88 0.48 -2.57 16.61
C GLY A 88 -0.77 -3.44 16.46
N LEU A 89 -0.59 -4.75 16.39
CA LEU A 89 -1.62 -5.79 16.32
C LEU A 89 -1.41 -6.83 17.42
N VAL A 90 -2.47 -7.56 17.77
CA VAL A 90 -2.41 -8.68 18.71
C VAL A 90 -1.87 -9.92 18.00
N PRO A 91 -0.84 -10.61 18.54
CA PRO A 91 -0.27 -11.79 17.89
C PRO A 91 -1.19 -13.00 17.91
N TYR A 92 -0.96 -13.92 16.97
CA TYR A 92 -1.76 -15.15 16.76
C TYR A 92 -3.27 -14.93 16.60
N THR A 93 -3.69 -13.68 16.41
CA THR A 93 -5.05 -13.32 16.01
C THR A 93 -5.12 -13.41 14.49
N THR A 94 -6.20 -13.99 13.97
CA THR A 94 -6.42 -14.07 12.54
C THR A 94 -6.95 -12.73 12.02
N TYR A 95 -6.29 -12.17 11.01
CA TYR A 95 -6.68 -10.90 10.38
C TYR A 95 -7.01 -11.08 8.91
N VAL A 96 -7.90 -10.21 8.42
CA VAL A 96 -8.12 -9.97 6.99
C VAL A 96 -7.33 -8.73 6.60
N TYR A 97 -6.46 -8.86 5.59
CA TYR A 97 -5.58 -7.78 5.13
C TYR A 97 -5.53 -7.71 3.61
N ASN A 98 -5.03 -6.60 3.07
CA ASN A 98 -4.57 -6.48 1.69
C ASN A 98 -3.42 -5.45 1.60
N TRP A 99 -2.89 -5.27 0.39
CA TRP A 99 -1.93 -4.23 0.06
C TRP A 99 -2.62 -3.14 -0.75
N LEU A 100 -2.31 -1.88 -0.43
CA LEU A 100 -2.75 -0.72 -1.19
C LEU A 100 -1.57 -0.17 -1.98
N PHE A 101 -1.74 -0.06 -3.29
CA PHE A 101 -0.80 0.61 -4.18
C PHE A 101 -1.33 2.01 -4.42
N VAL A 102 -0.69 2.97 -3.76
CA VAL A 102 -1.15 4.36 -3.73
C VAL A 102 -0.31 5.16 -4.70
N GLU A 103 -0.97 5.88 -5.59
CA GLU A 103 -0.33 6.64 -6.66
C GLU A 103 -0.62 8.13 -6.53
N LYS A 104 0.36 8.94 -6.94
CA LYS A 104 0.26 10.38 -7.04
C LYS A 104 0.70 10.86 -8.41
N ASP A 105 -0.21 11.59 -9.06
CA ASP A 105 0.09 12.30 -10.30
C ASP A 105 0.71 13.66 -9.97
N ILE A 106 1.91 13.90 -10.48
CA ILE A 106 2.63 15.16 -10.37
C ILE A 106 2.60 15.82 -11.74
N ASN A 107 1.87 16.93 -11.84
CA ASN A 107 1.99 17.79 -13.02
C ASN A 107 3.34 18.51 -12.95
N THR A 108 4.27 18.12 -13.81
CA THR A 108 5.61 18.69 -13.86
C THR A 108 5.67 19.98 -14.68
N ASN A 109 4.61 20.31 -15.42
CA ASN A 109 4.57 21.42 -16.38
C ASN A 109 5.78 21.41 -17.35
N GLY A 110 6.25 20.22 -17.73
CA GLY A 110 7.41 20.06 -18.61
C GLY A 110 8.77 20.13 -17.91
N ALA A 111 8.82 20.34 -16.59
CA ALA A 111 10.06 20.21 -15.82
C ALA A 111 10.47 18.73 -15.69
N ARG A 112 11.77 18.47 -15.66
CA ARG A 112 12.29 17.10 -15.49
C ARG A 112 12.26 16.72 -14.02
N PHE A 113 11.84 15.49 -13.71
CA PHE A 113 11.87 14.97 -12.35
C PHE A 113 13.31 14.57 -11.96
N TYR A 114 13.78 14.99 -10.79
CA TYR A 114 15.10 14.59 -10.29
C TYR A 114 14.97 13.55 -9.18
N ARG A 115 15.62 12.40 -9.40
CA ARG A 115 15.69 11.29 -8.44
C ARG A 115 16.68 11.65 -7.33
N GLY A 116 16.24 11.57 -6.06
CA GLY A 116 17.14 11.78 -4.92
C GLY A 116 16.53 12.51 -3.71
N LYS A 117 15.29 12.99 -3.79
CA LYS A 117 14.60 13.52 -2.60
C LYS A 117 14.10 12.39 -1.73
N THR A 118 14.35 12.47 -0.42
CA THR A 118 13.75 11.57 0.56
C THR A 118 12.32 12.00 0.90
N SER A 119 11.43 11.01 1.03
CA SER A 119 10.02 11.23 1.39
C SER A 119 9.65 10.42 2.63
N PRO A 120 10.14 10.80 3.83
CA PRO A 120 10.00 10.00 5.05
C PRO A 120 8.54 9.86 5.53
N LYS A 121 7.63 10.69 5.00
CA LYS A 121 6.19 10.67 5.29
C LYS A 121 5.35 10.07 4.14
N CYS A 122 5.98 9.43 3.15
CA CYS A 122 5.29 8.64 2.10
C CYS A 122 5.07 7.19 2.55
N GLY A 123 4.57 6.25 1.76
CA GLY A 123 4.39 4.85 2.21
C GLY A 123 5.70 4.05 2.25
N MET A 124 5.60 2.73 2.21
CA MET A 124 6.74 1.82 2.03
C MET A 124 7.24 1.90 0.59
N THR A 125 8.56 1.99 0.41
CA THR A 125 9.16 2.27 -0.90
C THR A 125 9.06 1.06 -1.82
N PRO A 126 8.44 1.16 -3.02
CA PRO A 126 8.56 0.13 -4.02
C PRO A 126 9.96 0.13 -4.64
N VAL A 127 10.58 -1.03 -4.77
CA VAL A 127 11.89 -1.20 -5.39
C VAL A 127 11.84 -2.33 -6.41
N MET A 128 12.68 -2.25 -7.44
CA MET A 128 12.82 -3.34 -8.40
C MET A 128 13.75 -4.41 -7.80
N SER A 129 13.31 -5.67 -7.83
CA SER A 129 14.17 -6.81 -7.55
C SER A 129 15.09 -7.12 -8.75
N ASP A 130 16.08 -7.98 -8.52
CA ASP A 130 17.00 -8.47 -9.56
C ASP A 130 16.27 -9.21 -10.70
N ASP A 131 15.08 -9.76 -10.41
CA ASP A 131 14.22 -10.46 -11.38
C ASP A 131 13.24 -9.52 -12.11
N TYR A 132 13.49 -8.20 -12.08
CA TYR A 132 12.63 -7.18 -12.69
C TYR A 132 11.18 -7.24 -12.20
N GLN A 133 10.97 -7.54 -10.91
CA GLN A 133 9.66 -7.45 -10.26
C GLN A 133 9.65 -6.34 -9.22
N GLU A 134 8.57 -5.54 -9.19
CA GLU A 134 8.37 -4.58 -8.12
C GLU A 134 8.07 -5.31 -6.80
N ILE A 135 9.00 -5.18 -5.87
CA ILE A 135 8.87 -5.61 -4.48
C ILE A 135 8.78 -4.39 -3.57
N THR A 136 8.46 -4.60 -2.31
CA THR A 136 8.40 -3.50 -1.34
C THR A 136 9.63 -3.54 -0.44
N ASP A 137 10.31 -2.41 -0.32
CA ASP A 137 11.26 -2.15 0.76
C ASP A 137 10.50 -1.69 2.01
N PHE A 138 10.42 -2.58 2.98
CA PHE A 138 9.70 -2.37 4.23
C PHE A 138 10.48 -1.55 5.27
N LEU A 139 11.77 -1.34 5.06
CA LEU A 139 12.62 -0.58 5.97
C LEU A 139 12.63 0.90 5.61
N ASN A 140 12.43 1.23 4.34
CA ASN A 140 12.51 2.60 3.83
C ASN A 140 11.16 3.18 3.46
N ARG A 141 10.95 4.43 3.88
CA ARG A 141 9.79 5.25 3.52
C ARG A 141 10.07 6.04 2.25
N GLY A 142 9.15 6.04 1.29
CA GLY A 142 9.39 6.69 0.01
C GLY A 142 8.45 6.25 -1.10
N TYR A 143 8.87 6.51 -2.35
CA TYR A 143 8.11 6.20 -3.55
C TYR A 143 9.03 5.78 -4.69
N ARG A 144 8.47 5.10 -5.67
CA ARG A 144 9.07 4.85 -6.99
C ARG A 144 8.40 5.74 -8.03
N ILE A 145 9.15 6.16 -9.04
CA ILE A 145 8.59 6.77 -10.24
C ILE A 145 8.16 5.64 -11.18
N LEU A 146 6.87 5.55 -11.48
CA LEU A 146 6.33 4.59 -12.45
C LEU A 146 6.51 5.10 -13.87
N ASP A 147 6.15 6.36 -14.10
CA ASP A 147 6.16 7.02 -15.40
C ASP A 147 6.69 8.46 -15.24
N GLU A 148 7.66 8.84 -16.05
CA GLU A 148 8.30 10.17 -16.08
C GLU A 148 7.60 11.14 -17.07
N GLY A 149 6.43 10.77 -17.60
CA GLY A 149 5.59 11.65 -18.42
C GLY A 149 5.07 12.90 -17.71
N ASN A 150 4.16 13.62 -18.37
CA ASN A 150 3.37 14.67 -17.75
C ASN A 150 1.87 14.28 -17.79
N PRO A 151 1.28 13.83 -16.67
CA PRO A 151 1.83 13.84 -15.32
C PRO A 151 2.90 12.76 -15.08
N THR A 152 3.85 13.04 -14.18
CA THR A 152 4.77 12.02 -13.64
C THR A 152 4.01 11.24 -12.57
N ILE A 153 4.03 9.92 -12.66
CA ILE A 153 3.28 9.05 -11.75
C ILE A 153 4.23 8.46 -10.70
N LEU A 154 3.96 8.76 -9.44
CA LEU A 154 4.68 8.21 -8.29
C LEU A 154 3.84 7.11 -7.64
N ARG A 155 4.47 6.05 -7.13
CA ARG A 155 3.81 4.98 -6.37
C ARG A 155 4.49 4.72 -5.04
N THR A 156 3.67 4.44 -4.03
CA THR A 156 4.09 3.93 -2.73
C THR A 156 3.15 2.82 -2.27
N HIS A 157 3.60 1.97 -1.35
CA HIS A 157 2.82 0.86 -0.84
C HIS A 157 2.36 1.11 0.60
N ILE A 158 1.13 0.71 0.91
CA ILE A 158 0.57 0.72 2.25
C ILE A 158 0.07 -0.68 2.57
N PHE A 159 0.41 -1.17 3.76
CA PHE A 159 -0.18 -2.38 4.31
C PHE A 159 -1.48 -2.03 5.02
N TYR A 160 -2.58 -2.67 4.64
CA TYR A 160 -3.92 -2.38 5.17
C TYR A 160 -4.53 -3.61 5.84
N VAL A 161 -4.96 -3.45 7.08
CA VAL A 161 -5.67 -4.47 7.86
C VAL A 161 -7.12 -4.04 8.02
N LEU A 162 -8.01 -4.77 7.37
CA LEU A 162 -9.44 -4.50 7.35
C LEU A 162 -10.08 -4.85 8.70
N SER A 163 -9.88 -6.08 9.17
CA SER A 163 -10.61 -6.62 10.32
C SER A 163 -9.92 -7.83 10.95
N ILE A 164 -10.40 -8.23 12.13
CA ILE A 164 -10.19 -9.57 12.68
C ILE A 164 -11.09 -10.55 11.92
N TYR A 165 -10.59 -11.72 11.53
CA TYR A 165 -11.37 -12.75 10.84
C TYR A 165 -12.51 -13.23 11.74
N ASN A 166 -13.75 -12.93 11.35
CA ASN A 166 -14.99 -13.09 12.14
C ASN A 166 -15.15 -12.16 13.36
N GLY A 167 -14.44 -11.03 13.37
CA GLY A 167 -14.47 -10.08 14.49
C GLY A 167 -14.71 -8.64 14.05
N ALA A 168 -14.20 -7.72 14.87
CA ALA A 168 -14.36 -6.29 14.67
C ALA A 168 -13.60 -5.77 13.44
N GLN A 169 -14.16 -4.72 12.83
CA GLN A 169 -13.47 -3.91 11.85
C GLN A 169 -12.38 -3.07 12.54
N LEU A 170 -11.21 -3.01 11.92
CA LEU A 170 -10.03 -2.30 12.43
C LEU A 170 -9.67 -1.07 11.60
N ASN A 171 -9.74 -1.19 10.28
CA ASN A 171 -9.33 -0.16 9.31
C ASN A 171 -7.94 0.43 9.63
N LYS A 172 -6.94 -0.42 9.78
CA LYS A 172 -5.59 0.00 10.19
C LYS A 172 -4.66 0.07 8.99
N TYR A 173 -4.02 1.21 8.82
CA TYR A 173 -3.09 1.50 7.74
C TYR A 173 -1.67 1.60 8.30
N VAL A 174 -0.73 0.92 7.66
CA VAL A 174 0.68 0.97 8.01
C VAL A 174 1.48 1.39 6.76
N PRO A 175 2.27 2.46 6.83
CA PRO A 175 2.63 3.19 8.05
C PRO A 175 1.72 4.39 8.39
N CYS A 176 0.87 4.84 7.48
CA CYS A 176 -0.05 5.96 7.69
C CYS A 176 -1.26 5.85 6.76
N LEU A 177 -2.25 6.71 6.96
CA LEU A 177 -3.39 6.84 6.05
C LEU A 177 -2.94 7.31 4.66
N PRO A 178 -3.59 6.87 3.56
CA PRO A 178 -3.32 7.37 2.22
C PRO A 178 -3.44 8.89 2.09
N GLU A 179 -4.37 9.50 2.82
CA GLU A 179 -4.62 10.95 2.82
C GLU A 179 -3.48 11.74 3.47
N ASP A 180 -2.74 11.13 4.39
CA ASP A 180 -1.65 11.75 5.13
C ASP A 180 -0.29 11.65 4.41
N LEU A 181 -0.24 10.96 3.27
CA LEU A 181 0.99 10.78 2.51
C LEU A 181 1.59 12.11 2.07
N GLN A 182 2.90 12.27 2.24
CA GLN A 182 3.65 13.41 1.72
C GLN A 182 4.71 12.94 0.71
N TRP A 183 4.62 13.48 -0.49
CA TRP A 183 5.48 13.19 -1.63
C TRP A 183 6.43 14.37 -1.80
N ASN A 184 7.64 14.24 -1.27
CA ASN A 184 8.68 15.25 -1.43
C ASN A 184 9.50 14.91 -2.67
N TYR A 185 9.59 15.83 -3.61
CA TYR A 185 10.32 15.63 -4.86
C TYR A 185 11.07 16.89 -5.28
N TYR A 186 12.00 16.69 -6.22
CA TYR A 186 12.70 17.77 -6.89
C TYR A 186 12.27 17.83 -8.35
N LEU A 187 12.03 19.04 -8.84
CA LEU A 187 11.96 19.30 -10.27
C LEU A 187 13.19 20.10 -10.71
N LEU A 188 13.68 19.78 -11.89
CA LEU A 188 14.67 20.53 -12.63
C LEU A 188 13.92 21.51 -13.53
N THR A 189 13.97 22.78 -13.17
CA THR A 189 13.37 23.86 -13.94
C THR A 189 14.44 24.60 -14.72
N ASN A 190 14.10 25.10 -15.90
CA ASN A 190 14.96 26.05 -16.60
C ASN A 190 14.98 27.37 -15.80
N ASP A 191 16.12 28.05 -15.82
CA ASP A 191 16.22 29.44 -15.35
C ASP A 191 15.48 30.41 -16.28
#